data_AF-A0A2E8KSU9-F1
#
_entry.id   AF-A0A2E8KSU9-F1
#
_cell.length_a   1.000
_cell.length_b   1.000
_cell.length_c   1.000
_cell.angle_alpha   90.00
_cell.angle_beta   90.00
_cell.angle_gamma   90.00
#
_symmetry.space_group_name_H-M   'P 1'
#
loop_
_entity.id
_entity.type
_entity.pdbx_description
1 polymer ?
#
loop_
_entity_poly.entity_id
_entity_poly.type
_entity_poly.pdbx_seq_one_letter_code
_entity_poly.pdbx_strand_id
1 'polypeptide(L)' 'MNTAKNITIVLWVVLGLNFLFFGNVFLNYFALALLAIHAVECIVFYKKISASEDNLIYGFVQTLIFGVLYIKDLNK' A
#
# COMPACT_ATOMS: atom_id res chain seq x y z
N MET A 1 12.25 1.76 -10.66
CA MET A 1 11.04 2.10 -9.88
C MET A 1 10.18 3.00 -10.76
N ASN A 2 8.88 2.70 -10.92
CA ASN A 2 7.99 3.51 -11.76
C ASN A 2 7.64 4.83 -11.03
N THR A 3 7.32 5.89 -11.78
CA THR A 3 6.98 7.21 -11.23
C THR A 3 5.85 7.13 -10.20
N ALA A 4 4.89 6.24 -10.43
CA ALA A 4 3.76 6.01 -9.52
C ALA A 4 4.20 5.49 -8.13
N LYS A 5 5.07 4.47 -8.06
CA LYS A 5 5.60 3.96 -6.79
C LYS A 5 6.43 5.00 -6.05
N ASN A 6 7.19 5.84 -6.75
CA ASN A 6 7.90 6.96 -6.13
C ASN A 6 6.92 7.93 -5.45
N ILE A 7 5.84 8.30 -6.14
CA ILE A 7 4.79 9.17 -5.57
C ILE A 7 4.13 8.49 -4.35
N THR A 8 3.83 7.20 -4.42
CA THR A 8 3.24 6.46 -3.29
C THR A 8 4.15 6.44 -2.07
N ILE A 9 5.47 6.29 -2.24
CA ILE A 9 6.42 6.36 -1.12
C ILE A 9 6.42 7.75 -0.51
N VAL A 10 6.48 8.81 -1.33
CA VAL A 10 6.45 10.20 -0.84
C VAL A 10 5.15 10.47 -0.09
N LEU A 11 4.01 9.99 -0.60
CA LEU A 11 2.72 10.10 0.05
C LEU A 11 2.74 9.45 1.44
N TRP A 12 3.22 8.21 1.56
CA TRP A 12 3.33 7.52 2.86
C TRP A 12 4.24 8.23 3.83
N VAL A 13 5.35 8.81 3.37
CA VAL A 13 6.25 9.61 4.22
C VAL A 13 5.52 10.84 4.76
N VAL A 14 4.82 11.59 3.90
CA VAL A 14 4.07 12.79 4.32
C VAL A 14 2.96 12.42 5.31
N LEU A 15 2.20 11.37 5.05
CA LEU A 15 1.14 10.90 5.93
C LEU A 15 1.68 10.36 7.26
N GLY A 16 2.80 9.64 7.22
CA GLY A 16 3.47 9.13 8.41
C GLY A 16 4.00 10.25 9.30
N LEU A 17 4.64 11.26 8.72
CA LEU A 17 5.07 12.45 9.46
C LEU A 17 3.87 13.20 10.06
N ASN A 18 2.79 13.36 9.29
CA ASN A 18 1.57 13.99 9.79
C ASN A 18 0.99 13.23 11.00
N PHE A 19 1.02 11.90 10.99
CA PHE A 19 0.57 11.09 12.11
C PHE A 19 1.49 11.22 13.34
N LEU A 20 2.81 11.14 13.15
CA LEU A 20 3.81 11.20 14.22
C LEU A 20 3.81 12.53 14.98
N PHE A 21 3.56 13.64 14.28
CA PHE A 21 3.55 14.98 14.88
C PHE A 21 2.15 15.45 15.30
N PHE A 22 1.20 14.53 15.45
CA PHE A 22 -0.21 14.85 15.79
C PHE A 22 -0.79 15.96 14.90
N GLY A 23 -0.46 15.89 13.60
CA GLY A 23 -0.81 16.89 12.60
C GLY A 23 -2.28 16.86 12.23
N ASN A 24 -2.58 17.13 10.96
CA ASN A 24 -3.96 17.28 10.52
C ASN A 24 -4.74 15.96 10.66
N VAL A 25 -5.81 15.99 11.46
CA VAL A 25 -6.69 14.84 11.71
C VAL A 25 -7.30 14.28 10.42
N PHE A 26 -7.63 15.14 9.46
CA PHE A 26 -8.16 14.70 8.16
C PHE A 26 -7.14 13.83 7.41
N LEU A 27 -5.87 14.21 7.40
CA LEU A 27 -4.82 13.43 6.74
C LEU A 27 -4.59 12.08 7.44
N ASN A 28 -4.77 12.01 8.76
CA ASN A 28 -4.71 10.75 9.50
C ASN A 28 -5.87 9.81 9.12
N TYR A 29 -7.09 10.32 9.04
CA TYR A 29 -8.23 9.54 8.56
C TYR A 29 -8.08 9.13 7.10
N PHE A 30 -7.51 9.99 6.26
CA PHE A 30 -7.20 9.66 4.88
C PHE A 30 -6.17 8.53 4.78
N ALA A 31 -5.10 8.57 5.58
CA ALA A 31 -4.12 7.49 5.65
C ALA A 31 -4.75 6.16 6.11
N LEU A 32 -5.62 6.21 7.12
CA LEU A 32 -6.39 5.04 7.59
C LEU A 32 -7.31 4.49 6.50
N ALA A 33 -8.00 5.35 5.75
CA ALA A 33 -8.85 4.94 4.65
C ALA A 33 -8.04 4.26 3.53
N LEU A 34 -6.88 4.80 3.16
CA LEU A 34 -5.98 4.17 2.20
C LEU A 34 -5.50 2.79 2.68
N LEU A 35 -5.10 2.69 3.95
CA LEU A 35 -4.71 1.42 4.56
C LEU A 35 -5.84 0.39 4.54
N ALA A 36 -7.07 0.81 4.85
CA ALA A 36 -8.24 -0.05 4.79
C ALA A 36 -8.54 -0.53 3.35
N ILE A 37 -8.43 0.36 2.35
CA ILE A 37 -8.58 0.01 0.94
C ILE A 37 -7.52 -1.02 0.53
N HIS A 38 -6.24 -0.79 0.85
CA HIS A 38 -5.19 -1.74 0.54
C HIS A 38 -5.34 -3.07 1.28
N ALA A 39 -5.89 -3.07 2.50
CA ALA A 39 -6.23 -4.30 3.21
C ALA A 39 -7.34 -5.08 2.50
N VAL A 40 -8.36 -4.40 1.96
CA VAL A 40 -9.38 -5.01 1.10
C VAL A 40 -8.74 -5.58 -0.17
N GLU A 41 -7.81 -4.85 -0.79
CA GLU A 41 -7.06 -5.34 -1.96
C GLU A 41 -6.26 -6.61 -1.65
N CYS A 42 -5.61 -6.69 -0.49
CA CYS A 42 -4.94 -7.92 -0.04
C CYS A 42 -5.89 -9.12 0.00
N ILE A 43 -7.14 -8.92 0.45
CA ILE A 43 -8.14 -10.00 0.52
C ILE A 43 -8.66 -10.35 -0.88
N VAL A 44 -9.02 -9.35 -1.69
CA VAL A 44 -9.56 -9.55 -3.05
C VAL A 44 -8.53 -10.22 -3.95
N PHE A 45 -7.27 -9.82 -3.85
CA PHE A 45 -6.18 -10.34 -4.65
C PHE A 45 -5.36 -11.42 -3.93
N TYR A 46 -5.88 -11.98 -2.82
CA TYR A 46 -5.20 -13.00 -2.01
C TYR A 46 -4.64 -14.13 -2.86
N LYS A 47 -5.48 -14.73 -3.72
CA LYS A 47 -5.09 -15.88 -4.56
C LYS A 47 -3.88 -15.57 -5.46
N LYS A 48 -3.80 -14.32 -5.90
CA LYS A 48 -2.74 -13.87 -6.79
C LYS A 48 -1.46 -13.56 -6.01
N ILE A 49 -1.60 -12.91 -4.85
CA ILE A 49 -0.48 -12.66 -3.92
C ILE A 49 0.10 -14.00 -3.43
N SER A 50 -0.73 -14.99 -3.12
CA SER A 50 -0.27 -16.31 -2.69
C SER A 50 0.40 -17.13 -3.79
N ALA A 51 0.19 -16.76 -5.05
CA ALA A 51 0.76 -17.43 -6.21
C ALA A 51 2.04 -16.74 -6.73
N SER A 52 2.43 -15.60 -6.16
CA SER A 52 3.71 -14.96 -6.51
C SER A 52 4.88 -15.82 -6.02
N GLU A 53 5.99 -15.81 -6.75
CA GLU A 53 7.23 -16.51 -6.36
C GLU A 53 7.82 -15.97 -5.04
N ASP A 54 7.49 -14.73 -4.69
CA ASP A 54 7.86 -14.12 -3.42
C ASP A 54 7.12 -14.76 -2.24
N ASN A 55 7.71 -14.64 -1.04
CA ASN A 55 7.04 -15.01 0.19
C ASN A 55 5.69 -14.28 0.33
N LEU A 56 4.64 -15.01 0.67
CA LEU A 56 3.28 -14.52 0.85
C LEU A 56 3.21 -13.27 1.76
N ILE A 57 4.00 -13.22 2.83
CA ILE A 57 4.08 -12.05 3.71
C ILE A 57 4.64 -10.82 2.97
N TYR A 58 5.67 -11.02 2.15
CA TYR A 58 6.25 -9.95 1.35
C TYR A 58 5.23 -9.39 0.35
N GLY A 59 4.48 -10.26 -0.34
CA GLY A 59 3.42 -9.84 -1.25
C GLY A 59 2.31 -9.05 -0.56
N PHE A 60 1.95 -9.41 0.68
CA PHE A 60 1.00 -8.61 1.47
C PHE A 60 1.55 -7.24 1.86
N VAL A 61 2.81 -7.17 2.31
CA VAL A 61 3.45 -5.88 2.66
C VAL A 61 3.53 -4.99 1.42
N GLN A 62 3.93 -5.54 0.28
CA GLN A 62 3.97 -4.79 -0.98
C GLN A 62 2.58 -4.31 -1.41
N THR A 63 1.54 -5.13 -1.23
CA THR A 63 0.15 -4.72 -1.50
C THR A 63 -0.34 -3.67 -0.50
N LEU A 64 0.04 -3.73 0.78
CA LEU A 64 -0.30 -2.69 1.75
C LEU A 64 0.37 -1.34 1.47
N ILE A 65 1.58 -1.35 0.90
CA ILE A 65 2.32 -0.12 0.57
C ILE A 65 1.86 0.44 -0.77
N PHE A 66 1.77 -0.40 -1.80
CA PHE A 66 1.58 0.02 -3.18
C PHE A 66 0.20 -0.31 -3.77
N GLY A 67 -0.61 -1.07 -3.05
CA GLY A 67 -1.94 -1.49 -3.48
C GLY A 67 -1.93 -2.20 -4.83
N VAL A 68 -2.90 -1.85 -5.65
CA VAL A 68 -3.02 -2.27 -7.06
C VAL A 68 -1.77 -2.06 -7.91
N LEU A 69 -0.86 -1.13 -7.57
CA LEU A 69 0.37 -0.94 -8.35
C LEU A 69 1.29 -2.16 -8.26
N TYR A 70 1.39 -2.80 -7.09
CA TYR A 70 2.14 -4.06 -6.95
C TYR A 70 1.42 -5.21 -7.63
N ILE A 71 0.09 -5.30 -7.46
CA ILE A 71 -0.73 -6.35 -8.10
C ILE A 71 -0.62 -6.28 -9.63
N LYS A 72 -0.54 -5.09 -10.23
CA LYS A 72 -0.33 -4.93 -11.67
C LYS A 72 1.03 -5.45 -12.12
N ASP A 73 2.07 -5.25 -11.32
CA ASP A 73 3.41 -5.73 -11.63
C ASP A 73 3.49 -7.27 -11.50
N LEU A 74 2.71 -7.90 -10.61
CA LEU A 74 2.55 -9.36 -10.56
C LEU A 74 1.84 -9.96 -11.79
N ASN A 75 1.25 -9.14 -12.65
CA ASN A 75 0.54 -9.58 -13.88
C ASN A 75 1.38 -9.43 -15.15
N LYS A 76 2.62 -8.95 -15.03
CA LYS A 76 3.57 -8.82 -16.14
C LYS A 76 4.58 -9.95 -16.08
#